data_AF-A0A1X7SKI4-F1
#
_entry.id   AF-A0A1X7SKI4-F1
#
_cell.length_a   1.000
_cell.length_b   1.000
_cell.length_c   1.000
_cell.angle_alpha   90.00
_cell.angle_beta   90.00
_cell.angle_gamma   90.00
#
_symmetry.space_group_name_H-M   'P 1'
#
loop_
_entity.id
_entity.type
_entity.pdbx_description
1 polymer ?
#
loop_
_entity_poly.entity_id
_entity_poly.type
_entity_poly.pdbx_seq_one_letter_code
_entity_poly.pdbx_strand_id
1 'polypeptide(L)'
;MTSQAYQFGWCLQCTRENDFFLPRYFHVLLLHLAFKMVQPQEGDKLKRRCTFWKNGLYWSNGYGVGSLVEIVDENQCVLVMMSCEKGCNDNMVSLRRDVIEKVMSVYKESCPSLKVKELVIDPKNLAYPVNTPRERTVYSVKDILSAIDKKEEFLVDATGTTRTKLKEILPDESLSSNLSLLGRRYIKEVIEINEIFITATTIKQGL
;
A
#
# COMPACT_ATOMS: atom_id res chain seq x y z
N MET A 1 -5.28 20.60 -5.40
CA MET A 1 -5.21 19.41 -6.27
C MET A 1 -6.54 19.29 -7.00
N THR A 2 -6.55 19.30 -8.33
CA THR A 2 -7.74 19.00 -9.14
C THR A 2 -8.18 17.55 -8.84
N SER A 3 -9.47 17.25 -9.01
CA SER A 3 -10.07 15.95 -8.66
C SER A 3 -9.51 14.82 -9.53
N GLN A 4 -8.34 14.31 -9.18
CA GLN A 4 -7.87 13.03 -9.69
C GLN A 4 -8.77 11.94 -9.11
N ALA A 5 -9.45 11.21 -9.99
CA ALA A 5 -10.14 9.99 -9.63
C ALA A 5 -9.07 8.93 -9.37
N TYR A 6 -8.71 8.75 -8.10
CA TYR A 6 -7.86 7.65 -7.68
C TYR A 6 -8.58 6.33 -7.93
N GLN A 7 -7.84 5.32 -8.39
CA GLN A 7 -8.35 3.99 -8.71
C GLN A 7 -7.81 2.92 -7.76
N PHE A 8 -6.69 3.21 -7.09
CA PHE A 8 -6.08 2.31 -6.12
C PHE A 8 -5.69 3.05 -4.85
N GLY A 9 -5.98 2.46 -3.69
CA GLY A 9 -5.57 2.93 -2.37
C GLY A 9 -5.02 1.78 -1.53
N TRP A 10 -3.89 2.00 -0.88
CA TRP A 10 -3.26 1.06 0.02
C TRP A 10 -2.68 1.77 1.23
N CYS A 11 -2.69 1.08 2.37
CA CYS A 11 -2.24 1.62 3.65
C CYS A 11 -1.32 0.65 4.38
N LEU A 12 -0.26 1.19 4.97
CA LEU A 12 0.49 0.54 6.05
C LEU A 12 0.10 1.21 7.36
N GLN A 13 -0.67 0.50 8.19
CA GLN A 13 -1.29 1.08 9.37
C GLN A 13 -0.79 0.45 10.66
N CYS A 14 -0.48 1.27 11.66
CA CYS A 14 -0.14 0.83 13.01
C CYS A 14 -1.32 0.10 13.66
N THR A 15 -1.04 -1.02 14.33
CA THR A 15 -2.09 -1.82 15.00
C THR A 15 -2.44 -1.31 16.38
N ARG A 16 -1.51 -0.62 17.06
CA ARG A 16 -1.69 -0.09 18.42
C ARG A 16 -2.00 1.40 18.37
N GLU A 17 -2.80 1.87 19.33
CA GLU A 17 -3.26 3.26 19.41
C GLU A 17 -2.14 4.27 19.68
N ASN A 18 -1.04 3.87 20.31
CA ASN A 18 0.08 4.77 20.62
C ASN A 18 1.31 4.54 19.73
N ASP A 19 1.17 3.69 18.71
CA ASP A 19 2.23 3.39 17.75
C ASP A 19 2.14 4.37 16.58
N PHE A 20 3.25 5.00 16.21
CA PHE A 20 3.32 5.93 15.08
C PHE A 20 4.61 5.75 14.28
N PHE A 21 4.53 6.07 12.99
CA PHE A 21 5.70 6.17 12.13
C PHE A 21 6.52 7.40 12.51
N LEU A 22 7.82 7.19 12.76
CA LEU A 22 8.72 8.28 13.08
C LEU A 22 8.88 9.23 11.87
N PRO A 23 9.00 10.55 12.08
CA PRO A 23 9.26 11.50 11.00
C PRO A 23 10.49 11.13 10.15
N ARG A 24 11.53 10.56 10.79
CA ARG A 24 12.74 10.08 10.10
C ARG A 24 12.43 9.00 9.07
N TYR A 25 11.59 8.02 9.42
CA TYR A 25 11.19 6.97 8.48
C TYR A 25 10.55 7.60 7.24
N PHE A 26 9.67 8.58 7.45
CA PHE A 26 8.96 9.21 6.35
C PHE A 26 9.86 10.05 5.45
N HIS A 27 10.77 10.84 6.01
CA HIS A 27 11.73 11.61 5.23
C HIS A 27 12.62 10.71 4.37
N VAL A 28 13.09 9.59 4.93
CA VAL A 28 13.89 8.61 4.19
C VAL A 28 13.06 7.99 3.05
N LEU A 29 11.80 7.61 3.32
CA LEU A 29 10.89 7.10 2.31
C LEU A 29 10.67 8.10 1.17
N LEU A 30 10.34 9.36 1.49
CA LEU A 30 10.13 10.41 0.50
C LEU A 30 11.36 10.63 -0.36
N LEU A 31 12.56 10.62 0.23
CA LEU A 31 13.82 10.75 -0.51
C LEU A 31 14.02 9.58 -1.48
N HIS A 32 13.78 8.34 -1.04
CA HIS A 32 13.87 7.17 -1.91
C HIS A 32 12.89 7.23 -3.08
N LEU A 33 11.63 7.61 -2.82
CA LEU A 33 10.59 7.73 -3.85
C LEU A 33 10.93 8.83 -4.84
N ALA A 34 11.28 10.02 -4.35
CA ALA A 34 11.72 11.13 -5.18
C ALA A 34 12.90 10.73 -6.06
N PHE A 35 13.93 10.08 -5.49
CA PHE A 35 15.12 9.75 -6.24
C PHE A 35 14.92 8.64 -7.27
N LYS A 36 14.19 7.58 -6.92
CA LYS A 36 14.05 6.37 -7.75
C LYS A 36 12.85 6.39 -8.69
N MET A 37 11.73 6.99 -8.29
CA MET A 37 10.44 6.83 -8.97
C MET A 37 9.98 8.09 -9.71
N VAL A 38 10.50 9.26 -9.35
CA VAL A 38 10.17 10.51 -10.02
C VAL A 38 11.15 10.74 -11.17
N GLN A 39 10.61 10.84 -12.39
CA GLN A 39 11.43 11.09 -13.57
C GLN A 39 12.09 12.48 -13.52
N PRO A 40 13.37 12.59 -13.94
CA PRO A 40 13.99 13.88 -14.18
C PRO A 40 13.41 14.55 -15.42
N GLN A 41 13.50 15.88 -15.49
CA GLN A 41 13.17 16.65 -16.67
C GLN A 41 14.23 16.43 -17.76
N GLU A 42 13.80 16.43 -19.02
CA GLU A 42 14.74 16.41 -20.15
C GLU A 42 15.73 17.58 -20.05
N GLY A 43 17.02 17.27 -20.19
CA GLY A 43 18.11 18.25 -20.09
C GLY A 43 18.58 18.56 -18.67
N ASP A 44 17.84 18.17 -17.62
CA ASP A 44 18.23 18.38 -16.23
C ASP A 44 17.95 17.13 -15.38
N LYS A 45 18.99 16.29 -15.24
CA LYS A 45 18.93 15.01 -14.50
C LYS A 45 18.54 15.18 -13.01
N LEU A 46 18.54 16.40 -12.47
CA LEU A 46 18.22 16.68 -11.07
C LEU A 46 16.82 17.28 -10.89
N LYS A 47 16.28 18.01 -11.88
CA LYS A 47 14.92 18.57 -11.80
C LYS A 47 13.87 17.49 -11.96
N ARG A 48 13.25 17.07 -10.87
CA ARG A 48 12.19 16.06 -10.84
C ARG A 48 10.81 16.72 -10.74
N ARG A 49 9.83 16.25 -11.53
CA ARG A 49 8.44 16.76 -11.45
C ARG A 49 7.66 16.06 -10.35
N CYS A 50 7.76 16.60 -9.14
CA CYS A 50 6.96 16.17 -8.01
C CYS A 50 6.62 17.35 -7.09
N THR A 51 5.53 17.20 -6.36
CA THR A 51 5.04 18.19 -5.40
C THR A 51 5.18 17.61 -4.01
N PHE A 52 5.86 18.34 -3.12
CA PHE A 52 6.00 18.00 -1.72
C PHE A 52 5.13 18.91 -0.85
N TRP A 53 4.67 18.38 0.27
CA TRP A 53 4.14 19.14 1.39
C TRP A 53 4.58 18.46 2.69
N LYS A 54 4.13 19.00 3.83
CA LYS A 54 4.59 18.59 5.16
C LYS A 54 4.55 17.07 5.37
N ASN A 55 3.49 16.43 4.90
CA ASN A 55 3.22 15.02 5.19
C ASN A 55 3.18 14.15 3.94
N GLY A 56 3.54 14.65 2.76
CA GLY A 56 3.31 13.90 1.53
C GLY A 56 4.10 14.33 0.31
N LEU A 57 4.03 13.46 -0.69
CA LEU A 57 4.66 13.55 -1.99
C LEU A 57 3.67 13.09 -3.06
N TYR A 58 3.49 13.91 -4.08
CA TYR A 58 2.76 13.54 -5.30
C TYR A 58 3.67 13.66 -6.52
N TRP A 59 3.56 12.72 -7.46
CA TRP A 59 4.22 12.80 -8.76
C TRP A 59 3.39 12.15 -9.87
N SER A 60 3.69 12.52 -11.10
CA SER A 60 3.24 11.81 -12.31
C SER A 60 4.46 11.28 -13.05
N ASN A 61 4.39 10.04 -13.53
CA ASN A 61 5.53 9.36 -14.14
C ASN A 61 5.66 9.59 -15.66
N GLY A 62 4.86 10.49 -16.25
CA GLY A 62 4.85 10.73 -17.71
C GLY A 62 4.23 9.61 -18.55
N TYR A 63 3.94 8.45 -17.95
CA TYR A 63 3.25 7.31 -18.58
C TYR A 63 1.78 7.22 -18.16
N GLY A 64 1.17 8.37 -17.87
CA GLY A 64 -0.23 8.48 -17.48
C GLY A 64 -0.55 7.99 -16.07
N VAL A 65 0.43 7.75 -15.19
CA VAL A 65 0.18 7.33 -13.79
C VAL A 65 0.54 8.46 -12.83
N GLY A 66 -0.43 8.87 -12.02
CA GLY A 66 -0.27 9.73 -10.85
C GLY A 66 -0.13 8.89 -9.58
N SER A 67 0.79 9.28 -8.70
CA SER A 67 1.08 8.58 -7.46
C SER A 67 1.19 9.57 -6.31
N LEU A 68 0.52 9.23 -5.21
CA LEU A 68 0.49 9.96 -3.95
C LEU A 68 1.01 9.04 -2.86
N VAL A 69 1.98 9.52 -2.07
CA VAL A 69 2.39 8.89 -0.82
C VAL A 69 2.32 9.93 0.29
N GLU A 70 1.56 9.63 1.33
CA GLU A 70 1.30 10.56 2.42
C GLU A 70 1.31 9.82 3.77
N ILE A 71 1.72 10.50 4.82
CA ILE A 71 1.45 10.07 6.18
C ILE A 71 0.19 10.77 6.69
N VAL A 72 -0.76 9.96 7.16
CA VAL A 72 -2.08 10.37 7.64
C VAL A 72 -2.37 9.75 9.01
N ASP A 73 -3.57 9.99 9.57
CA ASP A 73 -4.02 9.40 10.83
C ASP A 73 -3.02 9.65 11.97
N GLU A 74 -2.65 10.92 12.20
CA GLU A 74 -1.69 11.32 13.25
C GLU A 74 -0.32 10.58 13.21
N ASN A 75 0.14 10.28 12.00
CA ASN A 75 1.34 9.47 11.75
C ASN A 75 1.20 7.98 12.02
N GLN A 76 0.00 7.46 12.15
CA GLN A 76 -0.25 6.02 12.31
C GLN A 76 -0.38 5.27 11.00
N CYS A 77 -0.49 5.98 9.88
CA CYS A 77 -0.73 5.34 8.60
C CYS A 77 0.09 5.97 7.47
N VAL A 78 0.80 5.12 6.73
CA VAL A 78 1.36 5.48 5.42
C VAL A 78 0.33 5.13 4.37
N LEU A 79 -0.18 6.15 3.69
CA LEU A 79 -1.15 6.06 2.62
C LEU A 79 -0.44 6.11 1.26
N VAL A 80 -0.81 5.19 0.38
CA VAL A 80 -0.44 5.21 -1.05
C VAL A 80 -1.73 5.27 -1.85
N MET A 81 -1.86 6.26 -2.73
CA MET A 81 -2.95 6.34 -3.69
C MET A 81 -2.40 6.49 -5.10
N MET A 82 -3.06 5.85 -6.06
CA MET A 82 -2.69 5.94 -7.47
C MET A 82 -3.91 6.17 -8.35
N SER A 83 -3.69 6.95 -9.40
CA SER A 83 -4.63 7.20 -10.49
C SER A 83 -3.92 6.93 -11.79
N CYS A 84 -4.58 6.35 -12.78
CA CYS A 84 -4.04 6.23 -14.12
C CYS A 84 -5.00 6.71 -15.20
N GLU A 85 -4.42 7.21 -16.28
CA GLU A 85 -5.13 7.47 -17.53
C GLU A 85 -5.66 6.16 -18.12
N LYS A 86 -6.68 6.26 -18.96
CA LYS A 86 -7.31 5.11 -19.59
C LYS A 86 -6.28 4.33 -20.42
N GLY A 87 -6.12 3.04 -20.14
CA GLY A 87 -5.16 2.18 -20.84
C GLY A 87 -3.77 2.12 -20.18
N CYS A 88 -3.55 2.84 -19.08
CA CYS A 88 -2.28 2.84 -18.33
C CYS A 88 -2.32 1.92 -17.09
N ASN A 89 -3.29 1.01 -17.02
CA ASN A 89 -3.54 0.16 -15.84
C ASN A 89 -2.34 -0.74 -15.52
N ASP A 90 -1.71 -1.34 -16.54
CA ASP A 90 -0.52 -2.19 -16.36
C ASP A 90 0.67 -1.40 -15.80
N ASN A 91 0.84 -0.14 -16.25
CA ASN A 91 1.86 0.76 -15.72
C ASN A 91 1.60 1.09 -14.25
N MET A 92 0.33 1.32 -13.89
CA MET A 92 -0.07 1.55 -12.51
C MET A 92 0.21 0.32 -11.64
N VAL A 93 -0.19 -0.87 -12.09
CA VAL A 93 0.04 -2.14 -11.39
C VAL A 93 1.53 -2.38 -11.13
N SER A 94 2.37 -2.14 -12.14
CA SER A 94 3.83 -2.26 -12.04
C SER A 94 4.41 -1.26 -11.04
N LEU A 95 4.12 0.04 -11.21
CA LEU A 95 4.61 1.09 -10.32
C LEU A 95 4.12 0.90 -8.88
N ARG A 96 2.88 0.44 -8.70
CA ARG A 96 2.30 0.14 -7.40
C ARG A 96 3.08 -0.92 -6.65
N ARG A 97 3.53 -1.97 -7.34
CA ARG A 97 4.39 -2.99 -6.74
C ARG A 97 5.71 -2.39 -6.27
N ASP A 98 6.32 -1.52 -7.06
CA ASP A 98 7.61 -0.91 -6.73
C ASP A 98 7.51 0.08 -5.56
N VAL A 99 6.44 0.86 -5.52
CA VAL A 99 6.17 1.80 -4.42
C VAL A 99 5.91 1.04 -3.12
N ILE A 100 5.04 0.04 -3.11
CA ILE A 100 4.75 -0.75 -1.91
C ILE A 100 6.01 -1.49 -1.44
N GLU A 101 6.79 -2.09 -2.35
CA GLU A 101 8.06 -2.74 -2.02
C GLU A 101 9.00 -1.75 -1.31
N LYS A 102 9.10 -0.53 -1.83
CA LYS A 102 9.93 0.51 -1.23
C LYS A 102 9.44 0.94 0.14
N VAL A 103 8.13 1.16 0.31
CA VAL A 103 7.52 1.45 1.62
C VAL A 103 7.88 0.37 2.62
N MET A 104 7.68 -0.91 2.27
CA MET A 104 7.95 -2.04 3.15
C MET A 104 9.44 -2.22 3.47
N SER A 105 10.34 -2.01 2.50
CA SER A 105 11.79 -2.08 2.71
C SER A 105 12.26 -1.01 3.71
N VAL A 106 11.86 0.24 3.52
CA VAL A 106 12.23 1.33 4.45
C VAL A 106 11.63 1.09 5.84
N TYR A 107 10.43 0.52 5.91
CA TYR A 107 9.76 0.19 7.18
C TYR A 107 10.55 -0.87 7.95
N LYS A 108 10.92 -1.97 7.29
CA LYS A 108 11.70 -3.05 7.91
C LYS A 108 13.06 -2.57 8.39
N GLU A 109 13.69 -1.65 7.67
CA GLU A 109 15.00 -1.10 8.02
C GLU A 109 14.92 -0.06 9.15
N SER A 110 13.90 0.80 9.14
CA SER A 110 13.83 1.97 10.05
C SER A 110 13.01 1.73 11.31
N CYS A 111 11.96 0.92 11.22
CA CYS A 111 10.95 0.73 12.27
C CYS A 111 10.58 -0.76 12.47
N PRO A 112 11.54 -1.70 12.60
CA PRO A 112 11.25 -3.14 12.63
C PRO A 112 10.38 -3.60 13.81
N SER A 113 10.35 -2.84 14.91
CA SER A 113 9.57 -3.16 16.11
C SER A 113 8.10 -2.73 16.00
N LEU A 114 7.78 -1.81 15.08
CA LEU A 114 6.45 -1.22 14.95
C LEU A 114 5.50 -2.28 14.38
N LYS A 115 4.38 -2.53 15.06
CA LYS A 115 3.39 -3.51 14.63
C LYS A 115 2.42 -2.86 13.65
N VAL A 116 2.41 -3.36 12.42
CA VAL A 116 1.64 -2.79 11.31
C VAL A 116 0.78 -3.85 10.64
N LYS A 117 -0.31 -3.40 10.01
CA LYS A 117 -1.16 -4.17 9.11
C LYS A 117 -1.18 -3.51 7.74
N GLU A 118 -1.20 -4.34 6.70
CA GLU A 118 -1.31 -3.90 5.32
C GLU A 118 -2.76 -3.99 4.86
N LEU A 119 -3.28 -2.90 4.30
CA LEU A 119 -4.69 -2.78 3.93
C LEU A 119 -4.83 -2.22 2.51
N VAL A 120 -5.86 -2.67 1.79
CA VAL A 120 -6.33 -2.06 0.53
C VAL A 120 -7.62 -1.32 0.82
N ILE A 121 -7.72 -0.07 0.40
CA ILE A 121 -8.95 0.73 0.50
C ILE A 121 -9.90 0.29 -0.62
N ASP A 122 -11.18 0.10 -0.30
CA ASP A 122 -12.20 -0.21 -1.30
C ASP A 122 -12.22 0.86 -2.41
N PRO A 123 -12.06 0.48 -3.69
CA PRO A 123 -12.09 1.43 -4.80
C PRO A 123 -13.37 2.28 -4.85
N LYS A 124 -14.51 1.75 -4.38
CA LYS A 124 -15.80 2.50 -4.33
C LYS A 124 -15.78 3.63 -3.30
N ASN A 125 -14.92 3.54 -2.29
CA ASN A 125 -14.79 4.50 -1.21
C ASN A 125 -13.48 5.31 -1.30
N LEU A 126 -12.83 5.31 -2.46
CA LEU A 126 -11.53 5.93 -2.68
C LEU A 126 -11.69 7.41 -3.08
N ALA A 127 -12.01 8.25 -2.09
CA ALA A 127 -12.11 9.70 -2.27
C ALA A 127 -11.04 10.44 -1.46
N TYR A 128 -10.24 11.27 -2.14
CA TYR A 128 -9.25 12.14 -1.51
C TYR A 128 -9.91 13.44 -1.01
N PRO A 129 -9.52 13.98 0.16
CA PRO A 129 -8.49 13.50 1.08
C PRO A 129 -8.91 12.28 1.92
N VAL A 130 -7.93 11.45 2.31
CA VAL A 130 -8.11 10.31 3.21
C VAL A 130 -7.36 10.57 4.52
N ASN A 131 -7.98 11.33 5.42
CA ASN A 131 -7.37 11.69 6.70
C ASN A 131 -7.29 10.50 7.67
N THR A 132 -8.37 9.71 7.71
CA THR A 132 -8.53 8.58 8.63
C THR A 132 -8.89 7.30 7.85
N PRO A 133 -7.90 6.54 7.36
CA PRO A 133 -8.17 5.30 6.62
C PRO A 133 -8.98 4.26 7.39
N ARG A 134 -8.99 4.31 8.75
CA ARG A 134 -9.78 3.42 9.62
C ARG A 134 -11.29 3.56 9.42
N GLU A 135 -11.74 4.73 8.99
CA GLU A 135 -13.15 5.04 8.77
C GLU A 135 -13.64 4.59 7.39
N ARG A 136 -12.74 4.07 6.54
CA ARG A 136 -13.08 3.58 5.20
C ARG A 136 -13.25 2.08 5.20
N THR A 137 -14.01 1.57 4.23
CA THR A 137 -13.99 0.13 3.92
C THR A 137 -12.60 -0.25 3.44
N VAL A 138 -11.99 -1.18 4.16
CA VAL A 138 -10.62 -1.65 3.90
C VAL A 138 -10.58 -3.17 3.96
N TYR A 139 -9.68 -3.75 3.17
CA TYR A 139 -9.46 -5.18 3.06
C TYR A 139 -8.04 -5.51 3.48
N SER A 140 -7.88 -6.49 4.35
CA SER A 140 -6.56 -7.01 4.75
C SER A 140 -5.85 -7.60 3.55
N VAL A 141 -4.62 -7.16 3.29
CA VAL A 141 -3.78 -7.77 2.24
C VAL A 141 -3.57 -9.25 2.51
N LYS A 142 -3.42 -9.64 3.78
CA LYS A 142 -3.29 -11.05 4.17
C LYS A 142 -4.51 -11.86 3.72
N ASP A 143 -5.71 -11.33 3.91
CA ASP A 143 -6.95 -12.04 3.63
C ASP A 143 -7.18 -12.13 2.12
N ILE A 144 -6.86 -11.05 1.39
CA ILE A 144 -6.84 -11.04 -0.08
C ILE A 144 -5.91 -12.14 -0.62
N LEU A 145 -4.67 -12.17 -0.15
CA LEU A 145 -3.68 -13.14 -0.61
C LEU A 145 -4.07 -14.59 -0.24
N SER A 146 -4.66 -14.79 0.94
CA SER A 146 -5.16 -16.10 1.37
C SER A 146 -6.32 -16.59 0.50
N ALA A 147 -7.25 -15.70 0.13
CA ALA A 147 -8.35 -16.03 -0.78
C ALA A 147 -7.82 -16.39 -2.19
N ILE A 148 -6.81 -15.66 -2.70
CA ILE A 148 -6.17 -15.97 -3.98
C ILE A 148 -5.48 -17.34 -3.95
N ASP A 149 -4.74 -17.65 -2.88
CA ASP A 149 -4.06 -18.95 -2.73
C ASP A 149 -5.06 -20.12 -2.73
N LYS A 150 -6.19 -19.95 -2.02
CA LYS A 150 -7.29 -20.90 -1.98
C LYS A 150 -8.16 -20.92 -3.25
N LYS A 151 -7.86 -20.06 -4.23
CA LYS A 151 -8.64 -19.86 -5.47
C LYS A 151 -10.10 -19.48 -5.21
N GLU A 152 -10.34 -18.74 -4.14
CA GLU A 152 -11.65 -18.18 -3.81
C GLU A 152 -11.90 -16.92 -4.66
N GLU A 153 -13.12 -16.77 -5.19
CA GLU A 153 -13.49 -15.57 -5.97
C GLU A 153 -13.86 -14.38 -5.07
N PHE A 154 -14.25 -14.65 -3.83
CA PHE A 154 -14.83 -13.68 -2.90
C PHE A 154 -14.03 -13.61 -1.61
N LEU A 155 -13.91 -12.40 -1.07
CA LEU A 155 -13.48 -12.15 0.29
C LEU A 155 -14.72 -12.00 1.16
N VAL A 156 -14.75 -12.75 2.26
CA VAL A 156 -15.85 -12.72 3.23
C VAL A 156 -15.40 -11.90 4.43
N ASP A 157 -16.24 -10.99 4.91
CA ASP A 157 -15.96 -10.25 6.14
C ASP A 157 -15.96 -11.16 7.38
N ALA A 158 -15.48 -10.63 8.50
CA ALA A 158 -15.40 -11.36 9.77
C ALA A 158 -16.78 -11.81 10.29
N THR A 159 -17.88 -11.15 9.88
CA THR A 159 -19.24 -11.49 10.27
C THR A 159 -19.89 -12.51 9.33
N GLY A 160 -19.22 -12.93 8.26
CA GLY A 160 -19.75 -13.86 7.27
C GLY A 160 -20.86 -13.28 6.39
N THR A 161 -21.13 -11.97 6.50
CA THR A 161 -22.36 -11.34 6.01
C THR A 161 -22.14 -10.66 4.66
N THR A 162 -20.99 -10.02 4.47
CA THR A 162 -20.65 -9.38 3.19
C THR A 162 -19.65 -10.22 2.40
N ARG A 163 -19.89 -10.30 1.09
CA ARG A 163 -19.01 -10.96 0.12
C ARG A 163 -18.61 -9.95 -0.94
N THR A 164 -17.33 -9.62 -0.98
CA THR A 164 -16.77 -8.74 -2.01
C THR A 164 -15.94 -9.57 -2.98
N LYS A 165 -16.19 -9.45 -4.29
CA LYS A 165 -15.36 -10.12 -5.30
C LYS A 165 -13.94 -9.56 -5.27
N LEU A 166 -12.93 -10.42 -5.33
CA LEU A 166 -11.53 -9.99 -5.39
C LEU A 166 -11.25 -9.07 -6.59
N LYS A 167 -11.94 -9.30 -7.71
CA LYS A 167 -11.87 -8.47 -8.92
C LYS A 167 -12.49 -7.07 -8.74
N GLU A 168 -13.32 -6.85 -7.72
CA GLU A 168 -13.80 -5.51 -7.36
C GLU A 168 -12.78 -4.75 -6.49
N ILE A 169 -12.00 -5.48 -5.67
CA ILE A 169 -10.97 -4.91 -4.80
C ILE A 169 -9.70 -4.58 -5.60
N LEU A 170 -9.30 -5.50 -6.49
CA LEU A 170 -8.10 -5.42 -7.34
C LEU A 170 -8.48 -5.63 -8.82
N PRO A 171 -9.17 -4.66 -9.44
CA PRO A 171 -9.71 -4.82 -10.80
C PRO A 171 -8.63 -5.08 -11.86
N ASP A 172 -7.47 -4.44 -11.71
CA ASP A 172 -6.38 -4.50 -12.69
C ASP A 172 -5.42 -5.67 -12.46
N GLU A 173 -5.57 -6.44 -11.37
CA GLU A 173 -4.71 -7.60 -11.12
C GLU A 173 -5.15 -8.83 -11.91
N SER A 174 -4.15 -9.55 -12.43
CA SER A 174 -4.28 -10.96 -12.74
C SER A 174 -4.11 -11.75 -11.45
N LEU A 175 -5.22 -12.29 -10.93
CA LEU A 175 -5.29 -13.00 -9.64
C LEU A 175 -4.78 -14.46 -9.72
N SER A 176 -3.70 -14.70 -10.48
CA SER A 176 -3.08 -16.03 -10.54
C SER A 176 -2.05 -16.20 -9.43
N SER A 177 -2.02 -17.40 -8.83
CA SER A 177 -1.24 -17.73 -7.62
C SER A 177 0.29 -17.59 -7.76
N ASN A 178 0.80 -17.40 -8.98
CA ASN A 178 2.23 -17.39 -9.28
C ASN A 178 2.83 -15.98 -9.36
N LEU A 179 2.04 -14.93 -9.11
CA LEU A 179 2.48 -13.56 -9.28
C LEU A 179 2.84 -12.85 -7.98
N SER A 180 3.79 -11.95 -8.13
CA SER A 180 4.24 -11.00 -7.14
C SER A 180 3.17 -9.92 -6.95
N LEU A 181 2.40 -9.99 -5.87
CA LEU A 181 1.34 -9.03 -5.58
C LEU A 181 1.81 -8.01 -4.54
N LEU A 182 1.30 -6.78 -4.62
CA LEU A 182 1.39 -5.77 -3.55
C LEU A 182 2.78 -5.67 -2.88
N GLY A 183 3.78 -5.21 -3.64
CA GLY A 183 5.15 -5.06 -3.13
C GLY A 183 6.15 -6.11 -3.60
N ARG A 184 5.88 -6.74 -4.74
CA ARG A 184 6.72 -7.80 -5.33
C ARG A 184 7.05 -8.96 -4.36
N ARG A 185 6.08 -9.40 -3.56
CA ARG A 185 6.24 -10.53 -2.64
C ARG A 185 5.48 -11.75 -3.13
N TYR A 186 6.03 -12.94 -2.90
CA TYR A 186 5.31 -14.18 -3.16
C TYR A 186 4.20 -14.36 -2.13
N ILE A 187 3.06 -14.89 -2.58
CA ILE A 187 1.88 -15.14 -1.72
C ILE A 187 2.27 -15.96 -0.49
N LYS A 188 3.05 -17.03 -0.70
CA LYS A 188 3.55 -17.91 0.37
C LYS A 188 4.38 -17.16 1.42
N GLU A 189 5.27 -16.25 1.01
CA GLU A 189 6.08 -15.47 1.94
C GLU A 189 5.20 -14.62 2.87
N VAL A 190 4.13 -14.01 2.35
CA VAL A 190 3.25 -13.15 3.15
C VAL A 190 2.38 -13.96 4.12
N ILE A 191 1.96 -15.16 3.71
CA ILE A 191 1.17 -16.08 4.57
C ILE A 191 2.06 -16.69 5.66
N GLU A 192 3.21 -17.27 5.29
CA GLU A 192 4.11 -18.02 6.18
C GLU A 192 4.80 -17.13 7.22
N ILE A 193 5.24 -15.90 6.85
CA ILE A 193 5.85 -14.96 7.81
C ILE A 193 4.91 -14.75 9.01
N ASN A 194 3.59 -14.71 8.77
CA ASN A 194 2.62 -14.48 9.82
C ASN A 194 2.38 -15.69 10.73
N GLU A 195 2.45 -16.92 10.20
CA GLU A 195 2.34 -18.12 11.04
C GLU A 195 3.53 -18.23 12.02
N ILE A 196 4.73 -17.88 11.56
CA ILE A 196 5.94 -17.83 12.40
C ILE A 196 5.82 -16.72 13.46
N PHE A 197 5.28 -15.54 13.12
CA PHE A 197 5.05 -14.47 14.11
C PHE A 197 3.99 -14.83 15.14
N ILE A 198 2.90 -15.49 14.76
CA ILE A 198 1.85 -15.93 15.69
C ILE A 198 2.43 -16.97 16.65
N THR A 199 3.08 -18.02 16.14
CA THR A 199 3.67 -19.08 16.97
C THR A 199 4.73 -18.55 17.95
N ALA A 200 5.62 -17.66 17.51
CA ALA A 200 6.63 -17.05 18.38
C ALA A 200 6.02 -16.13 19.46
N THR A 201 4.85 -15.54 19.22
CA THR A 201 4.17 -14.67 20.19
C THR A 201 3.41 -15.51 21.24
N THR A 202 2.80 -16.62 20.84
CA THR A 202 2.12 -17.55 21.76
C THR A 202 3.10 -18.20 22.74
N ILE A 203 4.30 -18.56 22.27
CA ILE A 203 5.35 -19.14 23.14
C ILE A 203 5.85 -18.13 24.19
N LYS A 204 5.87 -16.83 23.87
CA LYS A 204 6.31 -15.77 24.81
C LYS A 204 5.26 -15.34 25.83
N GLN A 205 3.99 -15.68 25.64
CA GLN A 205 2.91 -15.38 26.60
C GLN A 205 2.56 -16.55 27.52
N GLY A 206 3.14 -17.73 27.30
CA GLY A 206 2.94 -18.94 28.10
C GLY A 206 4.13 -19.31 29.01
N LEU A 207 5.03 -18.37 29.29
CA LEU A 207 6.24 -18.55 30.11
C LEU A 207 6.31 -17.48 31.21
#